data_AF-A0A1V9Z0T6-F1
#
_entry.id   AF-A0A1V9Z0T6-F1
#
_cell.length_a   1.000
_cell.length_b   1.000
_cell.length_c   1.000
_cell.angle_alpha   90.00
_cell.angle_beta   90.00
_cell.angle_gamma   90.00
#
_symmetry.space_group_name_H-M   'P 1'
#
loop_
_entity.id
_entity.type
_entity.pdbx_description
1 polymer ?
#
loop_
_entity_poly.entity_id
_entity_poly.type
_entity_poly.pdbx_seq_one_letter_code
_entity_poly.pdbx_strand_id
1 'polypeptide(L)'
;MGLDAHGVYYPCKISEAELYRRCDSEPLGVFIIRQRWQLFGLILRLPAAAPASAAMVSFFNASSEAKFAGRTKWTLPVVLNKDLQGLSPPKALVNIGDLQALHALAQDRLRWKKLVTTVVDSHGRGQKRRQDAAFAQDVDLNSTAQATAVDAARTAPLRRIRRVGRFTPSRLAAVAEASRRMDV
;
A
#
# COMPACT_ATOMS: atom_id res chain seq x y z
N MET A 1 -11.42 -3.23 22.27
CA MET A 1 -12.14 -2.60 21.14
C MET A 1 -11.14 -1.88 20.26
N GLY A 2 -11.28 -1.97 18.93
CA GLY A 2 -10.51 -1.18 17.96
C GLY A 2 -9.95 -2.01 16.80
N LEU A 3 -10.72 -2.06 15.70
CA LEU A 3 -10.41 -2.64 14.38
C LEU A 3 -9.64 -1.55 13.57
N ASP A 4 -8.67 -1.85 12.69
CA ASP A 4 -8.73 -1.93 11.20
C ASP A 4 -7.23 -1.83 10.74
N ALA A 5 -6.65 -2.52 9.76
CA ALA A 5 -6.90 -2.45 8.32
C ALA A 5 -6.23 -3.65 7.60
N HIS A 6 -7.01 -4.71 7.43
CA HIS A 6 -7.05 -5.69 6.34
C HIS A 6 -8.04 -6.73 6.86
N GLY A 7 -9.33 -6.45 6.67
CA GLY A 7 -10.44 -7.21 7.25
C GLY A 7 -10.57 -8.62 6.68
N VAL A 8 -9.71 -9.54 7.11
CA VAL A 8 -9.98 -10.97 7.08
C VAL A 8 -9.62 -11.52 8.47
N TYR A 9 -10.65 -11.84 9.26
CA TYR A 9 -10.51 -12.38 10.62
C TYR A 9 -11.00 -13.83 10.64
N TYR A 10 -10.07 -14.80 10.65
CA TYR A 10 -10.35 -16.19 11.05
C TYR A 10 -9.07 -17.04 11.15
N PRO A 11 -8.78 -17.80 12.23
CA PRO A 11 -9.01 -17.57 13.66
C PRO A 11 -7.88 -16.75 14.34
N CYS A 12 -6.84 -16.32 13.62
CA CYS A 12 -5.74 -15.49 14.13
C CYS A 12 -5.31 -14.43 13.11
N LYS A 13 -4.77 -13.28 13.56
CA LYS A 13 -4.21 -12.27 12.66
C LYS A 13 -3.01 -12.85 11.89
N ILE A 14 -3.10 -12.84 10.57
CA ILE A 14 -2.00 -13.20 9.67
C ILE A 14 -1.38 -11.92 9.11
N SER A 15 -0.05 -11.80 9.14
CA SER A 15 0.62 -10.66 8.50
C SER A 15 0.57 -10.79 6.99
N GLU A 16 0.63 -9.68 6.25
CA GLU A 16 0.62 -9.70 4.78
C GLU A 16 1.76 -10.58 4.21
N ALA A 17 2.96 -10.50 4.81
CA ALA A 17 4.08 -11.35 4.44
C ALA A 17 3.81 -12.84 4.66
N GLU A 18 3.16 -13.19 5.78
CA GLU A 18 2.79 -14.56 6.12
C GLU A 18 1.66 -15.08 5.22
N LEU A 19 0.71 -14.21 4.83
CA LEU A 19 -0.37 -14.53 3.90
C LEU A 19 0.18 -14.94 2.54
N TYR A 20 1.03 -14.09 1.94
CA TYR A 20 1.67 -14.37 0.66
C TYR A 20 2.56 -15.62 0.71
N ARG A 21 3.29 -15.82 1.81
CA ARG A 21 4.10 -17.03 2.04
C ARG A 21 3.26 -18.31 2.09
N ARG A 22 2.13 -18.30 2.80
CA ARG A 22 1.24 -19.48 2.90
C ARG A 22 0.55 -19.82 1.59
N CYS A 23 0.18 -18.80 0.82
CA CYS A 23 -0.50 -18.94 -0.45
C CYS A 23 0.46 -19.11 -1.64
N ASP A 24 1.78 -19.22 -1.41
CA ASP A 24 2.82 -19.27 -2.45
C ASP A 24 2.61 -18.21 -3.55
N SER A 25 2.38 -16.96 -3.12
CA SER A 25 1.99 -15.84 -3.98
C SER A 25 2.81 -14.60 -3.67
N GLU A 26 2.82 -13.64 -4.59
CA GLU A 26 3.48 -12.33 -4.39
C GLU A 26 2.45 -11.19 -4.44
N PRO A 27 2.75 -10.02 -3.83
CA PRO A 27 1.89 -8.86 -3.94
C PRO A 27 1.67 -8.44 -5.40
N LEU A 28 0.42 -8.10 -5.75
CA LEU A 28 0.06 -7.76 -7.13
C LEU A 28 0.91 -6.61 -7.71
N GLY A 29 1.28 -5.62 -6.89
CA GLY A 29 2.13 -4.51 -7.33
C GLY A 29 3.52 -4.97 -7.80
N VAL A 30 4.12 -5.93 -7.09
CA VAL A 30 5.42 -6.54 -7.43
C VAL A 30 5.31 -7.29 -8.77
N PHE A 31 4.26 -8.08 -8.92
CA PHE A 31 3.97 -8.81 -10.16
C PHE A 31 3.80 -7.85 -11.36
N ILE A 32 2.98 -6.80 -11.22
CA ILE A 32 2.71 -5.84 -12.30
C ILE A 32 4.00 -5.12 -12.74
N ILE A 33 4.83 -4.69 -11.78
CA ILE A 33 6.11 -4.03 -12.11
C ILE A 33 7.01 -4.99 -12.88
N ARG A 34 7.13 -6.24 -12.42
CA ARG A 34 7.92 -7.27 -13.12
C ARG A 34 7.44 -7.46 -14.56
N GLN A 35 6.14 -7.65 -14.77
CA GLN A 35 5.57 -7.86 -16.11
C GLN A 35 5.78 -6.64 -17.03
N ARG A 36 5.59 -5.43 -16.49
CA ARG A 36 5.82 -4.17 -17.22
C ARG A 36 7.25 -4.06 -17.74
N TRP A 37 8.23 -4.37 -16.89
CA TRP A 37 9.64 -4.34 -17.26
C TRP A 37 10.05 -5.49 -18.18
N GLN A 38 9.41 -6.66 -18.07
CA GLN A 38 9.59 -7.73 -19.04
C GLN A 38 9.08 -7.32 -20.43
N LEU A 39 7.87 -6.76 -20.51
CA LEU A 39 7.30 -6.21 -21.75
C LEU A 39 8.22 -5.15 -22.35
N PHE A 40 8.67 -4.19 -21.55
CA PHE A 40 9.55 -3.14 -22.03
C PHE A 40 10.87 -3.69 -22.57
N GLY A 41 11.47 -4.66 -21.86
CA GLY A 41 12.68 -5.33 -22.33
C GLY A 41 12.47 -6.11 -23.62
N LEU A 42 11.26 -6.64 -23.88
CA LEU A 42 10.92 -7.25 -25.17
C LEU A 42 10.83 -6.18 -26.26
N ILE A 43 10.15 -5.07 -26.01
CA ILE A 43 10.05 -3.95 -26.98
C ILE A 43 11.44 -3.45 -27.38
N LEU A 44 12.35 -3.31 -26.42
CA LEU A 44 13.73 -2.89 -26.67
C LEU A 44 14.57 -3.92 -27.46
N ARG A 45 14.13 -5.17 -27.54
CA ARG A 45 14.83 -6.22 -28.30
C ARG A 45 14.20 -6.49 -29.67
N LEU A 46 13.05 -5.87 -29.96
CA LEU A 46 12.41 -5.98 -31.26
C LEU A 46 13.18 -5.19 -32.33
N PRO A 47 13.09 -5.60 -33.60
CA PRO A 47 13.64 -4.82 -34.70
C PRO A 47 12.98 -3.44 -34.75
N ALA A 48 13.71 -2.43 -35.23
CA ALA A 48 13.24 -1.05 -35.31
C ALA A 48 11.96 -0.88 -36.16
N ALA A 49 11.75 -1.77 -37.14
CA ALA A 49 10.55 -1.81 -37.96
C ALA A 49 9.30 -2.29 -37.21
N ALA A 50 9.46 -2.90 -36.02
CA ALA A 50 8.32 -3.35 -35.24
C ALA A 50 7.51 -2.14 -34.73
N PRO A 51 6.17 -2.16 -34.83
CA PRO A 51 5.33 -1.02 -34.44
C PRO A 51 5.57 -0.54 -33.01
N ALA A 52 5.80 -1.45 -32.06
CA ALA A 52 6.06 -1.10 -30.67
C ALA A 52 7.41 -0.40 -30.47
N SER A 53 8.44 -0.82 -31.20
CA SER A 53 9.76 -0.19 -31.17
C SER A 53 9.71 1.21 -31.80
N ALA A 54 9.09 1.32 -32.97
CA ALA A 54 8.86 2.60 -33.66
C ALA A 54 8.06 3.59 -32.81
N ALA A 55 6.98 3.13 -32.15
CA ALA A 55 6.17 3.96 -31.25
C ALA A 55 6.98 4.46 -30.04
N MET A 56 7.85 3.61 -29.48
CA MET A 56 8.72 3.99 -28.36
C MET A 56 9.70 5.09 -28.78
N VAL A 57 10.36 4.93 -29.93
CA VAL A 57 11.27 5.94 -30.47
C VAL A 57 10.53 7.24 -30.77
N SER A 58 9.35 7.17 -31.40
CA SER A 58 8.50 8.32 -31.67
C SER A 58 8.09 9.09 -30.42
N PHE A 59 7.83 8.40 -29.29
CA PHE A 59 7.49 9.04 -28.03
C PHE A 59 8.63 9.93 -27.48
N PHE A 60 9.88 9.48 -27.60
CA PHE A 60 11.06 10.20 -27.07
C PHE A 60 11.70 11.17 -28.05
N ASN A 61 11.35 11.10 -29.33
CA ASN A 61 11.77 12.11 -30.30
C ASN A 61 11.10 13.45 -29.98
N ALA A 62 11.84 14.54 -30.17
CA ALA A 62 11.29 15.87 -30.04
C ALA A 62 10.19 16.06 -31.09
N SER A 63 8.94 16.22 -30.66
CA SER A 63 7.85 16.63 -31.54
C SER A 63 7.79 18.15 -31.60
N SER A 64 7.75 18.70 -32.81
CA SER A 64 7.44 20.11 -33.07
C SER A 64 5.94 20.41 -32.96
N GLU A 65 5.11 19.37 -32.82
CA GLU A 65 3.66 19.52 -32.73
C GLU A 65 3.24 20.02 -31.35
N ALA A 66 2.22 20.87 -31.33
CA ALA A 66 1.63 21.35 -30.09
C ALA A 66 1.16 20.16 -29.24
N LYS A 67 1.65 20.08 -28.00
CA LYS A 67 1.18 19.07 -27.05
C LYS A 67 -0.30 19.33 -26.78
N PHE A 68 -1.15 18.36 -27.13
CA PHE A 68 -2.57 18.43 -26.81
C PHE A 68 -2.78 18.60 -25.31
N ALA A 69 -3.39 19.71 -24.91
CA ALA A 69 -3.79 19.99 -23.53
C ALA A 69 -4.99 19.09 -23.18
N GLY A 70 -4.70 17.90 -22.66
CA GLY A 70 -5.69 16.93 -22.22
C GLY A 70 -5.24 16.23 -20.94
N ARG A 71 -5.98 15.19 -20.53
CA ARG A 71 -5.66 14.39 -19.34
C ARG A 71 -4.23 13.84 -19.42
N THR A 72 -3.49 13.92 -18.32
CA THR A 72 -2.15 13.35 -18.18
C THR A 72 -2.16 11.88 -18.59
N LYS A 73 -1.48 11.55 -19.69
CA LYS A 73 -1.41 10.19 -20.19
C LYS A 73 -0.46 9.38 -19.30
N TRP A 74 -0.97 8.30 -18.70
CA TRP A 74 -0.16 7.30 -18.01
C TRP A 74 0.43 6.32 -19.03
N THR A 75 1.22 6.84 -19.97
CA THR A 75 1.86 6.00 -20.98
C THR A 75 2.95 5.14 -20.33
N LEU A 76 3.26 4.01 -20.97
CA LEU A 76 4.31 3.11 -20.52
C LEU A 76 5.64 3.84 -20.21
N PRO A 77 6.17 4.74 -21.09
CA PRO A 77 7.33 5.57 -20.77
C PRO A 77 7.26 6.37 -19.46
N VAL A 78 6.12 7.02 -19.20
CA VAL A 78 5.93 7.86 -17.99
C VAL A 78 5.98 7.00 -16.73
N VAL A 79 5.34 5.84 -16.78
CA VAL A 79 5.33 4.88 -15.67
C VAL A 79 6.73 4.31 -15.43
N LEU A 80 7.43 3.92 -16.49
CA LEU A 80 8.81 3.40 -16.39
C LEU A 80 9.78 4.43 -15.82
N ASN A 81 9.65 5.71 -16.20
CA ASN A 81 10.46 6.78 -15.62
C ASN A 81 10.22 6.92 -14.10
N LYS A 82 8.96 6.81 -13.64
CA LYS A 82 8.66 6.80 -12.20
C LYS A 82 9.30 5.61 -11.49
N ASP A 83 9.26 4.43 -12.10
CA ASP A 83 9.89 3.24 -11.54
C ASP A 83 11.42 3.44 -11.39
N LEU A 84 12.06 4.07 -12.37
CA LEU A 84 13.49 4.37 -12.35
C LEU A 84 13.89 5.44 -11.32
N GLN A 85 13.02 6.41 -11.05
CA GLN A 85 13.26 7.42 -10.02
C GLN A 85 13.24 6.85 -8.60
N GLY A 86 12.59 5.69 -8.40
CA GLY A 86 12.61 4.96 -7.13
C GLY A 86 13.93 4.21 -6.86
N LEU A 87 14.89 4.25 -7.78
CA LEU A 87 16.20 3.62 -7.61
C LEU A 87 17.17 4.52 -6.82
N SER A 88 18.22 3.90 -6.27
CA SER A 88 19.36 4.61 -5.68
C SER A 88 20.66 4.13 -6.34
N PRO A 89 21.37 4.99 -7.09
CA PRO A 89 21.00 6.36 -7.46
C PRO A 89 19.77 6.42 -8.40
N PRO A 90 18.99 7.52 -8.38
CA PRO A 90 17.84 7.70 -9.27
C PRO A 90 18.29 7.69 -10.73
N LYS A 91 17.48 7.06 -11.59
CA LYS A 91 17.67 7.07 -13.04
C LYS A 91 16.51 7.77 -13.73
N ALA A 92 16.77 8.26 -14.94
CA ALA A 92 15.80 8.95 -15.77
C ALA A 92 15.60 8.23 -17.10
N LEU A 93 14.37 8.27 -17.60
CA LEU A 93 14.00 7.88 -18.96
C LEU A 93 13.18 9.03 -19.54
N VAL A 94 13.88 10.05 -20.03
CA VAL A 94 13.30 11.33 -20.47
C VAL A 94 13.58 11.59 -21.94
N ASN A 95 14.77 11.22 -22.42
CA ASN A 95 15.21 11.50 -23.77
C ASN A 95 15.55 10.22 -24.55
N ILE A 96 15.80 10.37 -25.84
CA ILE A 96 16.15 9.26 -26.73
C ILE A 96 17.49 8.60 -26.36
N GLY A 97 18.43 9.35 -25.80
CA GLY A 97 19.72 8.82 -25.32
C GLY A 97 19.53 7.87 -24.13
N ASP A 98 18.65 8.21 -23.20
CA ASP A 98 18.27 7.33 -22.08
C ASP A 98 17.65 6.02 -22.61
N LEU A 99 16.80 6.11 -23.64
CA LEU A 99 16.21 4.95 -24.30
C LEU A 99 17.29 4.07 -24.95
N GLN A 100 18.26 4.66 -25.64
CA GLN A 100 19.37 3.95 -26.28
C GLN A 100 20.28 3.26 -25.25
N ALA A 101 20.54 3.91 -24.11
CA ALA A 101 21.28 3.31 -23.01
C ALA A 101 20.55 2.09 -22.42
N LEU A 102 19.23 2.19 -22.24
CA LEU A 102 18.41 1.04 -21.81
C LEU A 102 18.32 -0.03 -22.89
N HIS A 103 18.26 0.33 -24.17
CA HIS A 103 18.29 -0.61 -25.29
C HIS A 103 19.58 -1.44 -25.26
N ALA A 104 20.75 -0.78 -25.16
CA ALA A 104 22.04 -1.47 -25.04
C ALA A 104 22.10 -2.39 -23.82
N LEU A 105 21.55 -1.95 -22.67
CA LEU A 105 21.44 -2.79 -21.47
C LEU A 105 20.51 -3.99 -21.68
N ALA A 106 19.40 -3.83 -22.40
CA ALA A 106 18.39 -4.85 -22.64
C ALA A 106 18.88 -6.00 -23.55
N GLN A 107 19.87 -5.73 -24.40
CA GLN A 107 20.48 -6.78 -25.24
C GLN A 107 21.21 -7.83 -24.39
N ASP A 108 21.80 -7.43 -23.26
CA ASP A 108 22.34 -8.35 -22.27
C ASP A 108 21.22 -8.82 -21.34
N ARG A 109 20.75 -10.06 -21.54
CA ARG A 109 19.65 -10.66 -20.76
C ARG A 109 19.97 -10.74 -19.26
N LEU A 110 21.23 -10.94 -18.88
CA LEU A 110 21.62 -11.06 -17.47
C LEU A 110 21.61 -9.69 -16.80
N ARG A 111 22.18 -8.67 -17.46
CA ARG A 111 22.12 -7.28 -16.98
C ARG A 111 20.70 -6.76 -16.91
N TRP A 112 19.87 -7.08 -17.90
CA TRP A 112 18.45 -6.75 -17.89
C TRP A 112 17.74 -7.38 -16.70
N LYS A 113 17.89 -8.71 -16.49
CA LYS A 113 17.30 -9.40 -15.35
C LYS A 113 17.72 -8.77 -14.02
N LYS A 114 19.00 -8.45 -13.87
CA LYS A 114 19.52 -7.76 -12.68
C LYS A 114 18.88 -6.40 -12.47
N LEU A 115 18.72 -5.58 -13.52
CA LEU A 115 18.01 -4.31 -13.43
C LEU A 115 16.57 -4.50 -12.97
N VAL A 116 15.83 -5.43 -13.59
CA VAL A 116 14.43 -5.69 -13.25
C VAL A 116 14.30 -6.11 -11.78
N THR A 117 15.17 -7.00 -11.29
CA THR A 117 15.21 -7.36 -9.87
C THR A 117 15.44 -6.13 -8.98
N THR A 118 16.41 -5.28 -9.31
CA THR A 118 16.67 -4.06 -8.52
C THR A 118 15.47 -3.11 -8.49
N VAL A 119 14.77 -2.95 -9.61
CA VAL A 119 13.55 -2.12 -9.70
C VAL A 119 12.43 -2.73 -8.87
N VAL A 120 12.20 -4.03 -8.98
CA VAL A 120 11.16 -4.72 -8.20
C VAL A 120 11.45 -4.60 -6.70
N ASP A 121 12.71 -4.80 -6.29
CA ASP A 121 13.13 -4.73 -4.90
C ASP A 121 13.04 -3.30 -4.33
N SER A 122 13.33 -2.28 -5.14
CA SER A 122 13.19 -0.88 -4.69
C SER A 122 11.74 -0.53 -4.38
N HIS A 123 10.80 -1.04 -5.18
CA HIS A 123 9.37 -0.84 -4.98
C HIS A 123 8.83 -1.65 -3.80
N GLY A 124 9.30 -2.88 -3.60
CA GLY A 124 8.96 -3.68 -2.42
C GLY A 124 9.39 -3.00 -1.11
N ARG A 125 10.61 -2.43 -1.08
CA ARG A 125 11.08 -1.64 0.08
C ARG A 125 10.29 -0.36 0.30
N GLY A 126 9.90 0.33 -0.78
CA GLY A 126 9.08 1.53 -0.71
C GLY A 126 7.67 1.26 -0.19
N GLN A 127 7.08 0.12 -0.55
CA GLN A 127 5.76 -0.31 -0.06
C GLN A 127 5.82 -0.63 1.44
N LYS A 128 6.85 -1.36 1.89
CA LYS A 128 7.07 -1.62 3.32
C LYS A 128 7.20 -0.33 4.14
N ARG A 129 8.03 0.61 3.69
CA ARG A 129 8.19 1.92 4.37
C ARG A 129 6.90 2.73 4.45
N ARG A 130 6.05 2.67 3.42
CA ARG A 130 4.75 3.35 3.41
C ARG A 130 3.77 2.72 4.40
N GLN A 131 3.77 1.39 4.52
CA GLN A 131 2.98 0.69 5.51
C GLN A 131 3.46 0.99 6.94
N ASP A 132 4.77 0.99 7.17
CA ASP A 132 5.38 1.35 8.46
C ASP A 132 5.07 2.81 8.85
N ALA A 133 5.10 3.74 7.88
CA ALA A 133 4.79 5.16 8.09
C ALA A 133 3.29 5.42 8.32
N ALA A 134 2.41 4.71 7.60
CA ALA A 134 0.97 4.78 7.82
C ALA A 134 0.61 4.25 9.22
N PHE A 135 1.26 3.17 9.65
CA PHE A 135 1.11 2.65 11.01
C PHE A 135 1.59 3.65 12.08
N ALA A 136 2.73 4.32 11.85
CA ALA A 136 3.22 5.34 12.76
C ALA A 136 2.24 6.54 12.87
N GLN A 137 1.67 6.99 11.75
CA GLN A 137 0.66 8.04 11.73
C GLN A 137 -0.63 7.64 12.47
N ASP A 138 -1.10 6.40 12.31
CA ASP A 138 -2.29 5.92 13.01
C ASP A 138 -2.08 5.79 14.52
N VAL A 139 -0.87 5.40 14.94
CA VAL A 139 -0.49 5.36 16.37
C VAL A 139 -0.49 6.78 16.97
N ASP A 140 0.08 7.76 16.26
CA ASP A 140 0.11 9.15 16.72
C ASP A 140 -1.30 9.79 16.79
N LEU A 141 -2.16 9.51 15.80
CA LEU A 141 -3.56 9.98 15.79
C LEU A 141 -4.36 9.36 16.94
N ASN A 142 -4.18 8.08 17.21
CA ASN A 142 -4.88 7.39 18.31
C ASN A 142 -4.34 7.81 19.68
N SER A 143 -3.03 8.08 19.82
CA SER A 143 -2.45 8.62 21.05
C SER A 143 -2.91 10.05 21.33
N THR A 144 -3.06 10.88 20.29
CA THR A 144 -3.58 12.25 20.39
C THR A 144 -5.07 12.26 20.76
N ALA A 145 -5.85 11.34 20.18
CA ALA A 145 -7.27 11.16 20.51
C ALA A 145 -7.48 10.69 21.96
N GLN A 146 -6.61 9.80 22.47
CA GLN A 146 -6.65 9.37 23.87
C GLN A 146 -6.24 10.50 24.82
N ALA A 147 -5.23 11.30 24.48
CA ALA A 147 -4.81 12.44 25.27
C ALA A 147 -5.91 13.52 25.38
N THR A 148 -6.60 13.83 24.27
CA THR A 148 -7.73 14.78 24.25
C THR A 148 -8.96 14.24 24.99
N ALA A 149 -9.25 12.93 24.93
CA ALA A 149 -10.33 12.33 25.70
C ALA A 149 -10.09 12.35 27.21
N VAL A 150 -8.85 12.14 27.66
CA VAL A 150 -8.47 12.20 29.07
C VAL A 150 -8.52 13.64 29.61
N ASP A 151 -8.16 14.62 28.79
CA ASP A 151 -8.21 16.03 29.18
C ASP A 151 -9.65 16.56 29.23
N ALA A 152 -10.51 16.18 28.26
CA ALA A 152 -11.94 16.49 28.27
C ALA A 152 -12.68 15.86 29.48
N ALA A 153 -12.26 14.69 29.94
CA ALA A 153 -12.78 14.06 31.16
C ALA A 153 -12.35 14.80 32.44
N ARG A 154 -11.22 15.51 32.42
CA ARG A 154 -10.73 16.34 33.54
C ARG A 154 -11.40 17.71 33.60
N THR A 155 -11.85 18.26 32.47
CA THR A 155 -12.54 19.57 32.41
C THR A 155 -14.06 19.49 32.48
N ALA A 156 -14.65 18.29 32.46
CA ALA A 156 -16.10 18.12 32.55
C ALA A 156 -16.63 18.48 33.96
N PRO A 157 -17.56 19.45 34.09
CA PRO A 157 -18.14 19.78 35.39
C PRO A 157 -19.02 18.62 35.90
N LEU A 158 -18.82 18.25 37.16
CA LEU A 158 -19.60 17.23 37.88
C LEU A 158 -21.10 17.52 37.75
N ARG A 159 -21.81 16.77 36.90
CA ARG A 159 -23.27 16.80 36.84
C ARG A 159 -23.81 16.26 38.16
N ARG A 160 -24.32 17.18 38.98
CA ARG A 160 -25.02 16.96 40.24
C ARG A 160 -26.12 15.92 40.06
N ILE A 161 -25.93 14.73 40.62
CA ILE A 161 -26.95 13.68 40.69
C ILE A 161 -28.13 14.21 41.51
N ARG A 162 -29.25 14.53 40.85
CA ARG A 162 -30.52 14.78 41.55
C ARG A 162 -31.03 13.45 42.11
N ARG A 163 -30.96 13.29 43.44
CA ARG A 163 -31.77 12.29 44.16
C ARG A 163 -33.24 12.60 43.92
N VAL A 164 -33.98 11.65 43.36
CA VAL A 164 -35.45 11.64 43.40
C VAL A 164 -35.88 10.24 43.85
N GLY A 165 -36.66 10.21 44.93
CA GLY A 165 -37.71 9.20 45.13
C GLY A 165 -37.36 7.95 45.94
N ARG A 166 -37.97 7.85 47.12
CA ARG A 166 -38.05 6.69 48.04
C ARG A 166 -38.42 5.38 47.34
N PHE A 167 -37.75 4.29 47.70
CA PHE A 167 -38.31 2.93 47.64
C PHE A 167 -38.21 2.32 49.05
N THR A 168 -39.35 1.90 49.59
CA THR A 168 -39.49 1.35 50.94
C THR A 168 -38.86 -0.05 51.05
N PRO A 169 -38.39 -0.46 52.25
CA PRO A 169 -37.78 -1.77 52.45
C PRO A 169 -38.84 -2.79 52.84
N SER A 170 -39.08 -3.82 52.03
CA SER A 170 -39.75 -5.05 52.46
C SER A 170 -39.53 -6.19 51.48
N ARG A 171 -38.58 -7.05 51.85
CA ARG A 171 -38.47 -8.52 51.61
C ARG A 171 -37.02 -8.95 51.34
N LEU A 172 -36.24 -8.97 52.42
CA LEU A 172 -35.37 -10.11 52.71
C LEU A 172 -36.27 -11.34 52.86
N ALA A 173 -36.47 -12.11 51.79
CA ALA A 173 -36.85 -13.54 51.76
C ALA A 173 -37.33 -13.90 50.36
N ALA A 174 -36.77 -14.97 49.77
CA ALA A 174 -36.93 -15.45 48.39
C ALA A 174 -36.18 -14.56 47.38
N VAL A 175 -34.96 -14.87 46.92
CA VAL A 175 -34.60 -16.05 46.12
C VAL A 175 -33.13 -16.41 46.41
N ALA A 176 -32.85 -16.94 47.60
CA ALA A 176 -31.62 -17.69 47.88
C ALA A 176 -31.81 -19.21 47.66
N GLU A 177 -32.96 -19.63 47.12
CA GLU A 177 -33.41 -21.02 47.14
C GLU A 177 -34.15 -21.39 45.83
N ALA A 178 -33.50 -21.28 44.68
CA ALA A 178 -33.94 -21.95 43.45
C ALA A 178 -32.79 -22.07 42.44
N SER A 179 -32.44 -23.32 42.12
CA SER A 179 -31.58 -23.76 41.00
C SER A 179 -30.06 -23.57 41.12
N ARG A 180 -29.38 -24.05 42.17
CA ARG A 180 -28.93 -25.45 42.42
C ARG A 180 -29.69 -26.63 41.77
N ARG A 181 -30.02 -26.57 40.47
CA ARG A 181 -30.53 -27.69 39.66
C ARG A 181 -30.41 -27.32 38.18
N MET A 182 -29.24 -27.54 37.58
CA MET A 182 -29.04 -27.95 36.17
C MET A 182 -27.58 -28.40 36.01
N ASP A 183 -27.17 -29.33 36.86
CA ASP A 183 -26.19 -30.36 36.52
C ASP A 183 -27.02 -31.59 36.14
N VAL A 184 -27.19 -31.81 34.83
CA VAL A 184 -27.30 -33.12 34.15
C VAL A 184 -26.76 -32.92 32.74
#